data_AF-A0A522YH68-F1
#
_entry.id   AF-A0A522YH68-F1
#
_cell.length_a   1.000
_cell.length_b   1.000
_cell.length_c   1.000
_cell.angle_alpha   90.00
_cell.angle_beta   90.00
_cell.angle_gamma   90.00
#
_symmetry.space_group_name_H-M   'P 1'
#
loop_
_entity.id
_entity.type
_entity.pdbx_description
1 polymer ?
#
loop_
_entity_poly.entity_id
_entity_poly.type
_entity_poly.pdbx_seq_one_letter_code
_entity_poly.pdbx_strand_id
1 'polypeptide(L)'
;MRRIILTILVVLFGFSVSPAYSYWMWTPKTGKWVNPKHQAKPDPKSQFEFAKGFYDVKDYEQAKREFKKVLKEYPKSFEASEAQYYLGAIEEKQGNLYGAFLAYQVVIDKYPFSERIGEIVQLEYNIAESFMSGEKRKAMGLTLPVENPAIEILNKVIDNSNYGPLAAKAQYKLGLVLKSLARPYEAEDAFNKVVANYPDSEWAEPARFQIASCRAMLSKSPDYDQGSATEAKQKFEDFVKDHPDAELSKDAEKNIESLSDKEAASKYNIAKFYQKQKANEAAKIYYQDVIDNYSQTKWAQMAKDALQLMETKK
;
A
#
# COMPACT_ATOMS: atom_id res chain seq x y z
N MET A 1 -20.09 66.57 38.51
CA MET A 1 -20.56 65.23 38.92
C MET A 1 -21.26 64.58 37.73
N ARG A 2 -20.58 63.67 37.01
CA ARG A 2 -21.15 62.92 35.87
C ARG A 2 -21.83 61.66 36.39
N ARG A 3 -23.14 61.51 36.13
CA ARG A 3 -23.89 60.28 36.45
C ARG A 3 -23.65 59.27 35.34
N ILE A 4 -22.99 58.16 35.67
CA ILE A 4 -22.83 57.00 34.79
C ILE A 4 -24.10 56.18 34.89
N ILE A 5 -24.86 56.07 33.79
CA ILE A 5 -26.03 55.19 33.70
C ILE A 5 -25.50 53.80 33.34
N LEU A 6 -25.60 52.87 34.30
CA LEU A 6 -25.31 51.45 34.10
C LEU A 6 -26.54 50.78 33.48
N THR A 7 -26.49 50.48 32.19
CA THR A 7 -27.51 49.68 31.52
C THR A 7 -27.23 48.20 31.79
N ILE A 8 -28.05 47.58 32.65
CA ILE A 8 -28.01 46.13 32.91
C ILE A 8 -28.62 45.42 31.70
N LEU A 9 -27.80 44.65 31.00
CA LEU A 9 -28.23 43.81 29.88
C LEU A 9 -28.78 42.49 30.46
N VAL A 10 -30.10 42.42 30.60
CA VAL A 10 -30.79 41.19 31.03
C VAL A 10 -30.80 40.21 29.86
N VAL A 11 -29.90 39.22 29.89
CA VAL A 11 -29.95 38.07 28.99
C VAL A 11 -31.10 37.16 29.45
N LEU A 12 -32.23 37.26 28.76
CA LEU A 12 -33.34 36.32 28.87
C LEU A 12 -32.90 34.95 28.33
N PHE A 13 -32.46 34.07 29.23
CA PHE A 13 -32.34 32.64 28.94
C PHE A 13 -33.75 32.09 28.77
N GLY A 14 -34.24 32.04 27.53
CA GLY A 14 -35.44 31.31 27.18
C GLY A 14 -35.22 29.83 27.44
N PHE A 15 -35.64 29.33 28.59
CA PHE A 15 -35.77 27.88 28.81
C PHE A 15 -36.84 27.37 27.87
N SER A 16 -36.44 26.80 26.73
CA SER A 16 -37.30 25.93 25.96
C SER A 16 -37.58 24.70 26.82
N VAL A 17 -38.78 24.65 27.41
CA VAL A 17 -39.28 23.47 28.11
C VAL A 17 -39.58 22.41 27.05
N SER A 18 -38.54 21.76 26.54
CA SER A 18 -38.71 20.55 25.76
C SER A 18 -39.32 19.51 26.70
N PRO A 19 -40.45 18.85 26.36
CA PRO A 19 -40.96 17.77 27.19
C PRO A 19 -39.92 16.65 27.20
N ALA A 20 -39.20 16.55 28.31
CA ALA A 20 -38.28 15.45 28.58
C ALA A 20 -39.12 14.22 28.93
N TYR A 21 -39.60 13.50 27.91
CA TYR A 21 -40.21 12.20 28.12
C TYR A 21 -39.12 11.19 28.49
N SER A 22 -38.86 11.02 29.79
CA SER A 22 -38.02 9.91 30.26
C SER A 22 -38.86 8.63 30.33
N TYR A 23 -39.01 7.95 29.19
CA TYR A 23 -39.66 6.64 29.15
C TYR A 23 -38.71 5.59 29.74
N TRP A 24 -38.60 5.53 31.06
CA TRP A 24 -38.10 4.36 31.77
C TRP A 24 -39.31 3.58 32.25
N MET A 25 -39.45 2.32 31.82
CA MET A 25 -40.52 1.43 32.25
C MET A 25 -39.92 0.30 33.08
N TRP A 26 -40.51 0.01 34.23
CA TRP A 26 -40.14 -1.16 35.01
C TRP A 26 -40.70 -2.42 34.33
N THR A 27 -39.85 -3.42 34.12
CA THR A 27 -40.25 -4.72 33.57
C THR A 27 -40.20 -5.80 34.66
N PRO A 28 -41.35 -6.26 35.21
CA PRO A 28 -41.38 -7.26 36.29
C PRO A 28 -40.70 -8.58 35.91
N LYS A 29 -40.75 -8.97 34.63
CA LYS A 29 -40.13 -10.21 34.12
C LYS A 29 -38.60 -10.19 34.19
N THR A 30 -37.98 -9.03 34.04
CA THR A 30 -36.50 -8.89 33.99
C THR A 30 -35.93 -8.19 35.23
N GLY A 31 -36.79 -7.62 36.08
CA GLY A 31 -36.38 -6.86 37.27
C GLY A 31 -35.57 -5.61 36.94
N LYS A 32 -35.75 -5.03 35.75
CA LYS A 32 -34.95 -3.89 35.25
C LYS A 32 -35.85 -2.77 34.74
N TRP A 33 -35.36 -1.54 34.92
CA TRP A 33 -35.85 -0.39 34.18
C TRP A 33 -35.33 -0.47 32.75
N VAL A 34 -36.24 -0.42 31.78
CA VAL A 34 -35.92 -0.44 30.35
C VAL A 34 -36.41 0.84 29.71
N ASN A 35 -35.61 1.40 28.80
CA ASN A 35 -36.05 2.50 27.96
C ASN A 35 -36.53 1.94 26.61
N PRO A 36 -37.85 1.96 26.30
CA PRO A 36 -38.40 1.39 25.08
C PRO A 36 -37.80 1.98 23.81
N LYS A 37 -37.35 3.24 23.85
CA LYS A 37 -36.70 3.92 22.73
C LYS A 37 -35.37 3.26 22.35
N HIS A 38 -34.68 2.66 23.32
CA HIS A 38 -33.37 2.04 23.13
C HIS A 38 -33.41 0.51 23.10
N GLN A 39 -34.59 -0.08 23.28
CA GLN A 39 -34.76 -1.52 23.23
C GLN A 39 -34.54 -2.04 21.80
N ALA A 40 -33.79 -3.14 21.67
CA ALA A 40 -33.68 -3.83 20.40
C ALA A 40 -35.02 -4.48 20.02
N LYS A 41 -35.26 -4.68 18.72
CA LYS A 41 -36.37 -5.51 18.24
C LYS A 41 -36.23 -6.94 18.78
N PRO A 42 -37.30 -7.76 18.84
CA PRO A 42 -37.28 -9.05 19.53
C PRO A 42 -36.27 -10.07 18.97
N ASP A 43 -36.04 -10.05 17.66
CA ASP A 43 -35.18 -10.98 16.94
C ASP A 43 -34.11 -10.24 16.12
N PRO A 44 -32.97 -10.90 15.83
CA PRO A 44 -31.86 -10.27 15.13
C PRO A 44 -32.23 -9.77 13.74
N LYS A 45 -33.06 -10.50 12.99
CA LYS A 45 -33.52 -10.14 11.65
C LYS A 45 -34.31 -8.85 11.66
N SER A 46 -35.31 -8.73 12.53
CA SER A 46 -36.10 -7.51 12.68
C SER A 46 -35.25 -6.31 13.09
N GLN A 47 -34.29 -6.48 14.01
CA GLN A 47 -33.41 -5.39 14.43
C GLN A 47 -32.47 -4.96 13.30
N PHE A 48 -31.96 -5.91 12.52
CA PHE A 48 -31.13 -5.66 11.36
C PHE A 48 -31.90 -4.96 10.24
N GLU A 49 -33.09 -5.43 9.88
CA GLU A 49 -33.94 -4.80 8.85
C GLU A 49 -34.30 -3.36 9.25
N PHE A 50 -34.56 -3.13 10.55
CA PHE A 50 -34.77 -1.78 11.08
C PHE A 50 -33.53 -0.88 10.92
N ALA A 51 -32.34 -1.40 11.22
CA ALA A 51 -31.08 -0.68 11.00
C ALA A 51 -30.81 -0.41 9.51
N LYS A 52 -31.07 -1.40 8.66
CA LYS A 52 -30.93 -1.32 7.20
C LYS A 52 -31.89 -0.28 6.60
N GLY A 53 -33.10 -0.13 7.13
CA GLY A 53 -34.02 0.92 6.71
C GLY A 53 -33.40 2.33 6.83
N PHE A 54 -32.67 2.61 7.91
CA PHE A 54 -31.93 3.87 8.06
C PHE A 54 -30.77 4.00 7.07
N TYR A 55 -30.06 2.90 6.82
CA TYR A 55 -28.99 2.87 5.82
C TYR A 55 -29.52 3.18 4.42
N ASP A 56 -30.65 2.59 4.03
CA ASP A 56 -31.25 2.74 2.70
C ASP A 56 -31.70 4.21 2.45
N VAL A 57 -32.12 4.93 3.49
CA VAL A 57 -32.41 6.39 3.43
C VAL A 57 -31.18 7.27 3.68
N LYS A 58 -29.98 6.69 3.76
CA LYS A 58 -28.69 7.37 4.00
C LYS A 58 -28.58 8.08 5.35
N ASP A 59 -29.43 7.74 6.32
CA ASP A 59 -29.26 8.16 7.70
C ASP A 59 -28.22 7.26 8.39
N TYR A 60 -26.97 7.49 8.04
CA TYR A 60 -25.83 6.71 8.48
C TYR A 60 -25.63 6.75 10.00
N GLU A 61 -25.95 7.87 10.65
CA GLU A 61 -25.80 7.98 12.10
C GLU A 61 -26.84 7.14 12.85
N GLN A 62 -28.10 7.14 12.40
CA GLN A 62 -29.10 6.21 12.94
C GLN A 62 -28.78 4.76 12.60
N ALA A 63 -28.40 4.47 11.36
CA ALA A 63 -28.04 3.13 10.92
C ALA A 63 -26.90 2.55 11.79
N LYS A 64 -25.80 3.29 12.01
CA LYS A 64 -24.70 2.85 12.88
C LYS A 64 -25.17 2.51 14.28
N ARG A 65 -26.05 3.32 14.87
CA ARG A 65 -26.58 3.06 16.22
C ARG A 65 -27.39 1.77 16.26
N GLU A 66 -28.27 1.56 15.28
CA GLU A 66 -29.13 0.38 15.24
C GLU A 66 -28.37 -0.90 14.84
N PHE A 67 -27.37 -0.82 13.95
CA PHE A 67 -26.47 -1.95 13.66
C PHE A 67 -25.64 -2.34 14.88
N LYS A 68 -25.11 -1.38 15.65
CA LYS A 68 -24.39 -1.66 16.91
C LYS A 68 -25.27 -2.37 17.94
N LYS A 69 -26.60 -2.15 17.93
CA LYS A 69 -27.51 -2.94 18.79
C LYS A 69 -27.57 -4.40 18.34
N VAL A 70 -27.57 -4.69 17.03
CA VAL A 70 -27.49 -6.07 16.53
C VAL A 70 -26.25 -6.76 17.10
N LEU A 71 -25.08 -6.12 16.97
CA LEU A 71 -23.82 -6.67 17.47
C LEU A 71 -23.80 -6.90 18.99
N LYS A 72 -24.48 -6.04 19.74
CA LYS A 72 -24.51 -6.12 21.20
C LYS A 72 -25.48 -7.19 21.72
N GLU A 73 -26.69 -7.21 21.19
CA GLU A 73 -27.78 -8.06 21.69
C GLU A 73 -27.78 -9.45 21.03
N TYR A 74 -27.27 -9.55 19.80
CA TYR A 74 -27.26 -10.78 18.99
C TYR A 74 -25.88 -11.14 18.43
N PRO A 75 -24.79 -11.13 19.22
CA PRO A 75 -23.40 -11.20 18.74
C PRO A 75 -23.01 -12.48 17.96
N LYS A 76 -23.85 -13.51 17.94
CA LYS A 76 -23.57 -14.80 17.27
C LYS A 76 -24.48 -15.07 16.07
N SER A 77 -25.39 -14.15 15.75
CA SER A 77 -26.33 -14.35 14.64
C SER A 77 -25.69 -14.02 13.30
N PHE A 78 -26.29 -14.51 12.21
CA PHE A 78 -25.91 -14.13 10.85
C PHE A 78 -26.08 -12.62 10.62
N GLU A 79 -27.11 -12.03 11.21
CA GLU A 79 -27.35 -10.59 11.12
C GLU A 79 -26.27 -9.76 11.82
N ALA A 80 -25.56 -10.31 12.81
CA ALA A 80 -24.44 -9.62 13.41
C ALA A 80 -23.26 -9.50 12.43
N SER A 81 -22.99 -10.53 11.61
CA SER A 81 -21.98 -10.41 10.56
C SER A 81 -22.39 -9.42 9.47
N GLU A 82 -23.65 -9.43 9.05
CA GLU A 82 -24.17 -8.44 8.10
C GLU A 82 -24.14 -7.02 8.70
N ALA A 83 -24.57 -6.84 9.95
CA ALA A 83 -24.53 -5.54 10.62
C ALA A 83 -23.12 -4.98 10.70
N GLN A 84 -22.12 -5.82 10.99
CA GLN A 84 -20.71 -5.41 11.02
C GLN A 84 -20.21 -5.03 9.62
N TYR A 85 -20.59 -5.77 8.58
CA TYR A 85 -20.30 -5.39 7.19
C TYR A 85 -20.89 -4.01 6.84
N TYR A 86 -22.17 -3.76 7.18
CA TYR A 86 -22.80 -2.47 6.91
C TYR A 86 -22.16 -1.31 7.69
N LEU A 87 -21.59 -1.55 8.88
CA LEU A 87 -20.79 -0.53 9.54
C LEU A 87 -19.56 -0.12 8.70
N GLY A 88 -18.87 -1.09 8.09
CA GLY A 88 -17.78 -0.82 7.14
C GLY A 88 -18.25 -0.07 5.90
N ALA A 89 -19.37 -0.51 5.30
CA ALA A 89 -19.97 0.18 4.14
C ALA A 89 -20.33 1.64 4.46
N ILE A 90 -20.84 1.91 5.66
CA ILE A 90 -21.12 3.29 6.08
C ILE A 90 -19.84 4.11 6.19
N GLU A 91 -18.77 3.59 6.82
CA GLU A 91 -17.49 4.30 6.90
C GLU A 91 -16.94 4.62 5.51
N GLU A 92 -17.07 3.69 4.56
CA GLU A 92 -16.67 3.87 3.17
C GLU A 92 -17.48 4.98 2.48
N LYS A 93 -18.82 4.98 2.64
CA LYS A 93 -19.70 6.04 2.12
C LYS A 93 -19.42 7.42 2.73
N GLN A 94 -18.87 7.46 3.95
CA GLN A 94 -18.44 8.69 4.62
C GLN A 94 -16.99 9.09 4.26
N GLY A 95 -16.31 8.33 3.39
CA GLY A 95 -14.93 8.59 2.95
C GLY A 95 -13.87 8.21 3.99
N ASN A 96 -14.23 7.54 5.07
CA ASN A 96 -13.30 7.01 6.06
C ASN A 96 -12.81 5.63 5.63
N LEU A 97 -12.02 5.57 4.56
CA LEU A 97 -11.59 4.31 3.94
C LEU A 97 -10.82 3.39 4.91
N TYR A 98 -9.97 3.95 5.77
CA TYR A 98 -9.26 3.15 6.77
C TYR A 98 -10.20 2.61 7.85
N GLY A 99 -11.19 3.41 8.28
CA GLY A 99 -12.24 2.94 9.19
C GLY A 99 -13.11 1.84 8.57
N ALA A 100 -13.38 1.94 7.27
CA ALA A 100 -14.09 0.90 6.51
C ALA A 100 -13.30 -0.41 6.51
N PHE A 101 -12.01 -0.38 6.17
CA PHE A 101 -11.11 -1.53 6.27
C PHE A 101 -11.15 -2.17 7.67
N LEU A 102 -10.99 -1.37 8.74
CA LEU A 102 -11.02 -1.92 10.09
C LEU A 102 -12.36 -2.58 10.43
N ALA A 103 -13.48 -1.98 10.01
CA ALA A 103 -14.81 -2.54 10.27
C ALA A 103 -15.08 -3.81 9.44
N TYR A 104 -14.58 -3.86 8.21
CA TYR A 104 -14.63 -5.00 7.32
C TYR A 104 -13.79 -6.18 7.85
N GLN A 105 -12.55 -5.92 8.29
CA GLN A 105 -11.66 -6.95 8.86
C GLN A 105 -12.28 -7.61 10.10
N VAL A 106 -13.07 -6.87 10.90
CA VAL A 106 -13.80 -7.48 12.04
C VAL A 106 -14.79 -8.55 11.58
N VAL A 107 -15.36 -8.43 10.37
CA VAL A 107 -16.22 -9.48 9.81
C VAL A 107 -15.43 -10.77 9.61
N ILE A 108 -14.26 -10.67 8.96
CA ILE A 108 -13.37 -11.80 8.69
C ILE A 108 -12.92 -12.44 10.01
N ASP A 109 -12.47 -11.64 10.97
CA ASP A 109 -11.87 -12.12 12.21
C ASP A 109 -12.88 -12.76 13.18
N LYS A 110 -14.09 -12.18 13.29
CA LYS A 110 -15.07 -12.58 14.30
C LYS A 110 -16.22 -13.42 13.77
N TYR A 111 -16.47 -13.37 12.46
CA TYR A 111 -17.59 -14.06 11.82
C TYR A 111 -17.10 -14.88 10.63
N PRO A 112 -16.27 -15.93 10.86
CA PRO A 112 -15.70 -16.75 9.79
C PRO A 112 -16.77 -17.54 9.00
N PHE A 113 -18.01 -17.59 9.48
CA PHE A 113 -19.16 -18.15 8.78
C PHE A 113 -19.83 -17.17 7.80
N SER A 114 -19.37 -15.92 7.73
CA SER A 114 -19.96 -14.90 6.87
C SER A 114 -19.76 -15.23 5.39
N GLU A 115 -20.84 -15.16 4.61
CA GLU A 115 -20.79 -15.34 3.15
C GLU A 115 -20.12 -14.15 2.44
N ARG A 116 -19.89 -13.03 3.15
CA ARG A 116 -19.30 -11.79 2.62
C ARG A 116 -17.78 -11.82 2.55
N ILE A 117 -17.09 -12.83 3.09
CA ILE A 117 -15.63 -12.80 3.23
C ILE A 117 -14.93 -12.52 1.89
N GLY A 118 -15.31 -13.21 0.82
CA GLY A 118 -14.73 -12.95 -0.51
C GLY A 118 -14.98 -11.53 -1.04
N GLU A 119 -16.19 -11.00 -0.83
CA GLU A 119 -16.53 -9.61 -1.19
C GLU A 119 -15.71 -8.60 -0.39
N ILE A 120 -15.56 -8.84 0.91
CA ILE A 120 -14.82 -7.97 1.82
C ILE A 120 -13.35 -7.91 1.43
N VAL A 121 -12.72 -9.05 1.18
CA VAL A 121 -11.32 -9.10 0.76
C VAL A 121 -11.10 -8.28 -0.53
N GLN A 122 -12.06 -8.30 -1.46
CA GLN A 122 -12.03 -7.46 -2.66
C GLN A 122 -12.20 -5.96 -2.34
N LEU A 123 -13.08 -5.61 -1.40
CA LEU A 123 -13.26 -4.22 -0.94
C LEU A 123 -12.00 -3.70 -0.25
N GLU A 124 -11.36 -4.49 0.62
CA GLU A 124 -10.10 -4.16 1.26
C GLU A 124 -8.99 -3.91 0.22
N TYR A 125 -8.90 -4.76 -0.81
CA TYR A 125 -7.99 -4.53 -1.93
C TYR A 125 -8.26 -3.20 -2.65
N ASN A 126 -9.52 -2.87 -2.93
CA ASN A 126 -9.88 -1.60 -3.58
C ASN A 126 -9.55 -0.39 -2.70
N ILE A 127 -9.72 -0.52 -1.38
CA ILE A 127 -9.31 0.49 -0.41
C ILE A 127 -7.78 0.67 -0.45
N ALA A 128 -7.01 -0.42 -0.50
CA ALA A 128 -5.57 -0.35 -0.63
C ALA A 128 -5.15 0.38 -1.92
N GLU A 129 -5.76 0.08 -3.06
CA GLU A 129 -5.51 0.79 -4.33
C GLU A 129 -5.79 2.29 -4.22
N SER A 130 -6.84 2.67 -3.50
CA SER A 130 -7.16 4.08 -3.24
C SER A 130 -6.01 4.77 -2.48
N PHE A 131 -5.49 4.15 -1.42
CA PHE A 131 -4.30 4.65 -0.69
C PHE A 131 -3.03 4.68 -1.54
N MET A 132 -2.83 3.70 -2.43
CA MET A 132 -1.72 3.70 -3.39
C MET A 132 -1.79 4.88 -4.37
N SER A 133 -3.00 5.28 -4.77
CA SER A 133 -3.23 6.38 -5.71
C SER A 133 -3.01 7.78 -5.11
N GLY A 134 -2.72 7.86 -3.80
CA GLY A 134 -2.41 9.10 -3.10
C GLY A 134 -3.46 9.56 -2.09
N GLU A 135 -4.52 8.77 -1.84
CA GLU A 135 -5.42 9.04 -0.72
C GLU A 135 -4.65 9.03 0.60
N LYS A 136 -5.05 9.92 1.50
CA LYS A 136 -4.40 10.06 2.82
C LYS A 136 -5.38 9.72 3.92
N ARG A 137 -4.88 9.11 4.98
CA ARG A 137 -5.68 8.82 6.17
C ARG A 137 -6.18 10.12 6.81
N LYS A 138 -7.47 10.17 7.08
CA LYS A 138 -8.13 11.30 7.75
C LYS A 138 -8.66 10.86 9.11
N ALA A 139 -8.49 11.70 10.12
CA ALA A 139 -9.11 11.55 11.44
C ALA A 139 -9.56 12.91 11.94
N MET A 140 -10.83 13.05 12.30
CA MET A 140 -11.43 14.33 12.75
C MET A 140 -11.15 15.50 11.78
N GLY A 141 -11.14 15.24 10.47
CA GLY A 141 -10.84 16.25 9.44
C GLY A 141 -9.35 16.58 9.25
N LEU A 142 -8.45 16.03 10.06
CA LEU A 142 -7.00 16.21 9.91
C LEU A 142 -6.38 15.04 9.12
N THR A 143 -5.40 15.38 8.28
CA THR A 143 -4.59 14.38 7.56
C THR A 143 -3.47 13.87 8.47
N LEU A 144 -3.36 12.55 8.64
CA LEU A 144 -2.35 11.95 9.50
C LEU A 144 -1.08 11.59 8.70
N PRO A 145 0.13 11.96 9.16
CA PRO A 145 1.40 11.59 8.53
C PRO A 145 1.83 10.19 9.00
N VAL A 146 1.13 9.15 8.55
CA VAL A 146 1.47 7.75 8.85
C VAL A 146 2.03 7.05 7.62
N GLU A 147 2.72 5.92 7.82
CA GLU A 147 3.09 5.02 6.72
C GLU A 147 1.88 4.71 5.84
N ASN A 148 2.13 4.46 4.55
CA ASN A 148 1.07 4.24 3.57
C ASN A 148 0.16 3.08 4.02
N PRO A 149 -1.13 3.32 4.36
CA PRO A 149 -2.03 2.29 4.86
C PRO A 149 -2.20 1.11 3.89
N ALA A 150 -1.92 1.30 2.60
CA ALA A 150 -1.94 0.23 1.62
C ALA A 150 -1.07 -0.96 2.02
N ILE A 151 0.06 -0.77 2.72
CA ILE A 151 0.93 -1.88 3.15
C ILE A 151 0.19 -2.82 4.10
N GLU A 152 -0.42 -2.27 5.15
CA GLU A 152 -1.19 -3.05 6.14
C GLU A 152 -2.35 -3.79 5.47
N ILE A 153 -3.09 -3.07 4.64
CA ILE A 153 -4.30 -3.59 4.00
C ILE A 153 -3.95 -4.67 2.98
N LEU A 154 -2.91 -4.49 2.16
CA LEU A 154 -2.46 -5.51 1.21
C LEU A 154 -1.97 -6.77 1.91
N ASN A 155 -1.26 -6.65 3.05
CA ASN A 155 -0.88 -7.82 3.85
C ASN A 155 -2.13 -8.60 4.31
N LYS A 156 -3.17 -7.90 4.81
CA LYS A 156 -4.43 -8.56 5.18
C LYS A 156 -5.13 -9.22 4.01
N VAL A 157 -5.17 -8.58 2.84
CA VAL A 157 -5.73 -9.18 1.62
C VAL A 157 -4.98 -10.46 1.25
N ILE A 158 -3.65 -10.48 1.36
CA ILE A 158 -2.83 -11.67 1.08
C ILE A 158 -3.13 -12.78 2.09
N ASP A 159 -3.15 -12.46 3.38
CA ASP A 159 -3.42 -13.42 4.46
C ASP A 159 -4.82 -14.06 4.34
N ASN A 160 -5.82 -13.27 3.94
CA ASN A 160 -7.22 -13.69 3.88
C ASN A 160 -7.60 -14.35 2.53
N SER A 161 -6.80 -14.18 1.48
CA SER A 161 -7.02 -14.76 0.15
C SER A 161 -6.26 -16.07 0.01
N ASN A 162 -6.83 -17.23 0.37
CA ASN A 162 -6.22 -18.58 0.29
C ASN A 162 -5.53 -18.93 -1.06
N TYR A 163 -4.35 -18.39 -1.33
CA TYR A 163 -3.59 -18.50 -2.60
C TYR A 163 -4.39 -18.17 -3.88
N GLY A 164 -5.42 -17.32 -3.80
CA GLY A 164 -6.26 -16.95 -4.95
C GLY A 164 -5.60 -15.92 -5.89
N PRO A 165 -6.15 -15.66 -7.10
CA PRO A 165 -5.61 -14.67 -8.04
C PRO A 165 -5.41 -13.27 -7.46
N LEU A 166 -6.28 -12.90 -6.50
CA LEU A 166 -6.18 -11.63 -5.78
C LEU A 166 -4.96 -11.57 -4.86
N ALA A 167 -4.52 -12.69 -4.27
CA ALA A 167 -3.34 -12.76 -3.41
C ALA A 167 -2.06 -12.45 -4.19
N ALA A 168 -1.92 -13.02 -5.40
CA ALA A 168 -0.79 -12.74 -6.29
C ALA A 168 -0.73 -11.25 -6.69
N LYS A 169 -1.89 -10.70 -7.09
CA LYS A 169 -2.03 -9.28 -7.43
C LYS A 169 -1.70 -8.37 -6.25
N ALA A 170 -2.22 -8.67 -5.05
CA ALA A 170 -1.97 -7.90 -3.84
C ALA A 170 -0.49 -7.95 -3.42
N GLN A 171 0.14 -9.12 -3.48
CA GLN A 171 1.56 -9.32 -3.20
C GLN A 171 2.46 -8.52 -4.15
N TYR A 172 2.12 -8.50 -5.45
CA TYR A 172 2.83 -7.66 -6.43
C TYR A 172 2.66 -6.16 -6.14
N LYS A 173 1.42 -5.73 -5.84
CA LYS A 173 1.16 -4.32 -5.48
C LYS A 173 1.85 -3.88 -4.21
N LEU A 174 1.97 -4.76 -3.22
CA LEU A 174 2.74 -4.51 -2.01
C LEU A 174 4.20 -4.18 -2.35
N GLY A 175 4.82 -4.97 -3.24
CA GLY A 175 6.16 -4.68 -3.76
C GLY A 175 6.27 -3.32 -4.42
N LEU A 176 5.30 -2.93 -5.25
CA LEU A 176 5.27 -1.60 -5.89
C LEU A 176 5.19 -0.46 -4.87
N VAL A 177 4.37 -0.60 -3.83
CA VAL A 177 4.26 0.40 -2.76
C VAL A 177 5.59 0.54 -2.02
N LEU A 178 6.17 -0.58 -1.57
CA LEU A 178 7.46 -0.58 -0.86
C LEU A 178 8.57 0.05 -1.71
N LYS A 179 8.60 -0.26 -3.02
CA LYS A 179 9.56 0.33 -3.96
C LYS A 179 9.40 1.85 -4.07
N SER A 180 8.16 2.34 -4.20
CA SER A 180 7.89 3.78 -4.30
C SER A 180 8.24 4.56 -3.02
N LEU A 181 8.22 3.88 -1.86
CA LEU A 181 8.68 4.42 -0.57
C LEU A 181 10.20 4.29 -0.37
N ALA A 182 10.96 3.95 -1.41
CA ALA A 182 12.41 3.72 -1.35
C ALA A 182 12.82 2.65 -0.31
N ARG A 183 12.02 1.59 -0.16
CA ARG A 183 12.32 0.38 0.63
C ARG A 183 12.65 -0.81 -0.30
N PRO A 184 13.75 -0.75 -1.07
CA PRO A 184 14.02 -1.70 -2.16
C PRO A 184 14.19 -3.15 -1.69
N TYR A 185 14.79 -3.38 -0.50
CA TYR A 185 14.95 -4.74 0.03
C TYR A 185 13.61 -5.41 0.32
N GLU A 186 12.68 -4.68 0.97
CA GLU A 186 11.36 -5.21 1.28
C GLU A 186 10.50 -5.35 0.03
N ALA A 187 10.64 -4.42 -0.92
CA ALA A 187 9.99 -4.53 -2.22
C ALA A 187 10.46 -5.78 -2.97
N GLU A 188 11.77 -6.03 -3.00
CA GLU A 188 12.35 -7.22 -3.61
C GLU A 188 11.84 -8.51 -2.95
N ASP A 189 11.80 -8.57 -1.61
CA ASP A 189 11.20 -9.71 -0.89
C ASP A 189 9.74 -9.93 -1.28
N ALA A 190 8.95 -8.85 -1.37
CA ALA A 190 7.56 -8.94 -1.79
C ALA A 190 7.42 -9.47 -3.22
N PHE A 191 8.27 -9.07 -4.16
CA PHE A 191 8.26 -9.60 -5.53
C PHE A 191 8.78 -11.04 -5.61
N ASN A 192 9.79 -11.41 -4.83
CA ASN A 192 10.27 -12.79 -4.74
C ASN A 192 9.16 -13.72 -4.25
N LYS A 193 8.34 -13.28 -3.29
CA LYS A 193 7.14 -14.00 -2.84
C LYS A 193 6.12 -14.19 -3.96
N VAL A 194 5.98 -13.25 -4.90
CA VAL A 194 5.13 -13.45 -6.09
C VAL A 194 5.64 -14.61 -6.92
N VAL A 195 6.94 -14.59 -7.26
CA VAL A 195 7.57 -15.61 -8.10
C VAL A 195 7.56 -16.98 -7.43
N ALA A 196 7.76 -17.04 -6.11
CA ALA A 196 7.84 -18.28 -5.35
C ALA A 196 6.46 -18.91 -5.08
N ASN A 197 5.48 -18.10 -4.69
CA ASN A 197 4.17 -18.60 -4.25
C ASN A 197 3.12 -18.60 -5.37
N TYR A 198 3.32 -17.81 -6.42
CA TYR A 198 2.37 -17.65 -7.53
C TYR A 198 3.08 -17.70 -8.91
N PRO A 199 3.89 -18.74 -9.19
CA PRO A 199 4.73 -18.81 -10.39
C PRO A 199 3.93 -18.76 -11.70
N ASP A 200 2.71 -19.29 -11.71
CA ASP A 200 1.84 -19.33 -12.90
C ASP A 200 0.92 -18.09 -13.03
N SER A 201 1.02 -17.14 -12.09
CA SER A 201 0.22 -15.92 -12.16
C SER A 201 0.76 -14.94 -13.20
N GLU A 202 -0.12 -14.13 -13.79
CA GLU A 202 0.26 -13.03 -14.70
C GLU A 202 1.24 -12.01 -14.05
N TRP A 203 1.37 -12.04 -12.72
CA TRP A 203 2.21 -11.15 -11.94
C TRP A 203 3.64 -11.69 -11.75
N ALA A 204 3.91 -12.96 -12.05
CA ALA A 204 5.22 -13.57 -11.86
C ALA A 204 6.29 -13.00 -12.80
N GLU A 205 5.98 -12.84 -14.09
CA GLU A 205 6.90 -12.22 -15.06
C GLU A 205 7.19 -10.75 -14.69
N PRO A 206 6.18 -9.86 -14.50
CA PRO A 206 6.43 -8.50 -14.03
C PRO A 206 7.21 -8.44 -12.71
N ALA A 207 6.99 -9.39 -11.78
CA ALA A 207 7.73 -9.44 -10.53
C ALA A 207 9.23 -9.71 -10.75
N ARG A 208 9.61 -10.59 -11.69
CA ARG A 208 11.03 -10.83 -12.05
C ARG A 208 11.72 -9.55 -12.52
N PHE A 209 11.05 -8.79 -13.39
CA PHE A 209 11.52 -7.48 -13.82
C PHE A 209 11.69 -6.51 -12.63
N GLN A 210 10.70 -6.47 -11.73
CA GLN A 210 10.76 -5.58 -10.56
C GLN A 210 11.86 -5.97 -9.56
N ILE A 211 12.18 -7.25 -9.40
CA ILE A 211 13.32 -7.72 -8.58
C ILE A 211 14.64 -7.13 -9.12
N ALA A 212 14.87 -7.25 -10.43
CA ALA A 212 16.05 -6.66 -11.08
C ALA A 212 16.08 -5.13 -10.89
N SER A 213 14.93 -4.47 -11.02
CA SER A 213 14.80 -3.03 -10.81
C SER A 213 15.08 -2.60 -9.36
N CYS A 214 14.67 -3.38 -8.35
CA CYS A 214 15.02 -3.13 -6.95
C CYS A 214 16.54 -3.19 -6.72
N ARG A 215 17.23 -4.18 -7.30
CA ARG A 215 18.69 -4.30 -7.24
C ARG A 215 19.39 -3.12 -7.93
N ALA A 216 18.88 -2.70 -9.09
CA ALA A 216 19.39 -1.51 -9.78
C ALA A 216 19.21 -0.22 -8.95
N MET A 217 18.16 -0.12 -8.14
CA MET A 217 17.97 1.02 -7.22
C MET A 217 19.00 1.06 -6.08
N LEU A 218 19.50 -0.10 -5.64
CA LEU A 218 20.54 -0.22 -4.61
C LEU A 218 21.92 0.17 -5.14
N SER A 219 22.18 -0.03 -6.43
CA SER A 219 23.43 0.31 -7.14
C SER A 219 23.78 1.82 -7.22
N LYS A 220 23.08 2.71 -6.51
CA LYS A 220 23.15 4.18 -6.71
C LYS A 220 24.48 4.85 -6.32
N SER A 221 25.43 4.19 -5.67
CA SER A 221 26.77 4.76 -5.41
C SER A 221 27.89 3.87 -5.96
N PRO A 222 28.79 4.38 -6.83
CA PRO A 222 29.95 3.65 -7.35
C PRO A 222 30.88 3.08 -6.28
N ASP A 223 30.83 3.66 -5.07
CA ASP A 223 31.76 3.38 -3.98
C ASP A 223 31.27 2.30 -2.99
N TYR A 224 29.98 1.93 -3.01
CA TYR A 224 29.40 1.14 -1.90
C TYR A 224 28.96 -0.27 -2.26
N ASP A 225 28.63 -0.59 -3.51
CA ASP A 225 28.32 -1.98 -3.90
C ASP A 225 28.27 -2.21 -5.42
N GLN A 226 29.40 -2.61 -6.03
CA GLN A 226 29.40 -3.07 -7.43
C GLN A 226 28.63 -4.39 -7.62
N GLY A 227 28.44 -5.18 -6.56
CA GLY A 227 27.74 -6.46 -6.61
C GLY A 227 26.26 -6.29 -6.98
N SER A 228 25.56 -5.35 -6.33
CA SER A 228 24.16 -5.04 -6.65
C SER A 228 23.93 -4.60 -8.12
N ALA A 229 24.90 -3.90 -8.72
CA ALA A 229 24.82 -3.45 -10.12
C ALA A 229 24.91 -4.64 -11.08
N THR A 230 25.89 -5.51 -10.85
CA THR A 230 26.13 -6.72 -11.64
C THR A 230 24.97 -7.71 -11.48
N GLU A 231 24.46 -7.91 -10.27
CA GLU A 231 23.27 -8.73 -10.01
C GLU A 231 22.04 -8.20 -10.75
N ALA A 232 21.82 -6.88 -10.72
CA ALA A 232 20.70 -6.26 -11.42
C ALA A 232 20.82 -6.49 -12.94
N LYS A 233 22.00 -6.26 -13.51
CA LYS A 233 22.26 -6.46 -14.94
C LYS A 233 22.02 -7.92 -15.34
N GLN A 234 22.58 -8.87 -14.59
CA GLN A 234 22.37 -10.30 -14.85
C GLN A 234 20.88 -10.65 -14.83
N LYS A 235 20.12 -10.17 -13.84
CA LYS A 235 18.68 -10.45 -13.75
C LYS A 235 17.88 -9.84 -14.90
N PHE A 236 18.27 -8.66 -15.39
CA PHE A 236 17.64 -8.09 -16.59
C PHE A 236 18.00 -8.89 -17.84
N GLU A 237 19.24 -9.34 -17.99
CA GLU A 237 19.68 -10.18 -19.11
C GLU A 237 18.93 -11.52 -19.11
N ASP A 238 18.79 -12.16 -17.94
CA ASP A 238 17.99 -13.37 -17.77
C ASP A 238 16.52 -13.11 -18.15
N PHE A 239 15.95 -11.98 -17.73
CA PHE A 239 14.58 -11.60 -18.08
C PHE A 239 14.39 -11.45 -19.60
N VAL A 240 15.28 -10.73 -20.29
CA VAL A 240 15.22 -10.53 -21.75
C VAL A 240 15.38 -11.86 -22.48
N LYS A 241 16.28 -12.73 -21.98
CA LYS A 241 16.50 -14.05 -22.55
C LYS A 241 15.28 -14.97 -22.43
N ASP A 242 14.62 -14.94 -21.27
CA ASP A 242 13.46 -15.79 -21.00
C ASP A 242 12.17 -15.23 -21.62
N HIS A 243 12.08 -13.90 -21.79
CA HIS A 243 10.87 -13.20 -22.26
C HIS A 243 11.15 -12.21 -23.42
N PRO A 244 11.77 -12.62 -24.54
CA PRO A 244 12.28 -11.71 -25.57
C PRO A 244 11.21 -10.79 -26.20
N ASP A 245 9.96 -11.26 -26.29
CA ASP A 245 8.86 -10.52 -26.93
C ASP A 245 8.04 -9.65 -25.95
N ALA A 246 8.35 -9.68 -24.65
CA ALA A 246 7.61 -8.92 -23.63
C ALA A 246 7.83 -7.41 -23.78
N GLU A 247 6.80 -6.61 -23.52
CA GLU A 247 6.91 -5.15 -23.51
C GLU A 247 7.98 -4.68 -22.51
N LEU A 248 8.05 -5.36 -21.35
CA LEU A 248 9.05 -5.10 -20.31
C LEU A 248 10.49 -5.41 -20.74
N SER A 249 10.71 -6.25 -21.75
CA SER A 249 12.06 -6.59 -22.22
C SER A 249 12.76 -5.40 -22.85
N LYS A 250 12.02 -4.52 -23.55
CA LYS A 250 12.56 -3.25 -24.05
C LYS A 250 13.01 -2.33 -22.92
N ASP A 251 12.28 -2.32 -21.81
CA ASP A 251 12.68 -1.55 -20.63
C ASP A 251 13.84 -2.21 -19.87
N ALA A 252 13.93 -3.54 -19.89
CA ALA A 252 15.05 -4.28 -19.31
C ALA A 252 16.34 -3.98 -20.08
N GLU A 253 16.31 -3.99 -21.42
CA GLU A 253 17.41 -3.59 -22.29
C GLU A 253 17.92 -2.18 -21.98
N LYS A 254 17.03 -1.19 -21.87
CA LYS A 254 17.42 0.18 -21.46
C LYS A 254 18.11 0.21 -20.08
N ASN A 255 17.66 -0.61 -19.14
CA ASN A 255 18.29 -0.70 -17.82
C ASN A 255 19.67 -1.36 -17.92
N ILE A 256 19.83 -2.42 -18.74
CA ILE A 256 21.13 -3.07 -19.02
C ILE A 256 22.10 -2.05 -19.63
N GLU A 257 21.66 -1.27 -20.61
CA GLU A 257 22.47 -0.21 -21.23
C GLU A 257 22.89 0.85 -20.20
N SER A 258 21.96 1.32 -19.37
CA SER A 258 22.26 2.31 -18.33
C SER A 258 23.24 1.79 -17.28
N LEU A 259 23.09 0.53 -16.85
CA LEU A 259 24.02 -0.11 -15.92
C LEU A 259 25.40 -0.30 -16.58
N SER A 260 25.42 -0.73 -17.84
CA SER A 260 26.64 -0.91 -18.63
C SER A 260 27.40 0.41 -18.83
N ASP A 261 26.71 1.52 -19.11
CA ASP A 261 27.35 2.85 -19.23
C ASP A 261 28.00 3.29 -17.92
N LYS A 262 27.35 3.03 -16.77
CA LYS A 262 27.90 3.36 -15.44
C LYS A 262 29.13 2.53 -15.10
N GLU A 263 29.08 1.22 -15.35
CA GLU A 263 30.22 0.32 -15.13
C GLU A 263 31.40 0.69 -16.03
N ALA A 264 31.14 0.95 -17.32
CA ALA A 264 32.15 1.39 -18.28
C ALA A 264 32.79 2.73 -17.87
N ALA A 265 31.98 3.69 -17.41
CA ALA A 265 32.46 4.97 -16.87
C ALA A 265 33.39 4.77 -15.68
N SER A 266 32.99 3.91 -14.73
CA SER A 266 33.77 3.59 -13.53
C SER A 266 35.13 2.99 -13.90
N LYS A 267 35.13 1.93 -14.74
CA LYS A 267 36.35 1.27 -15.22
C LYS A 267 37.27 2.21 -16.01
N TYR A 268 36.70 3.06 -16.86
CA TYR A 268 37.45 4.10 -17.57
C TYR A 268 38.10 5.11 -16.61
N ASN A 269 37.40 5.50 -15.55
CA ASN A 269 37.96 6.40 -14.53
C ASN A 269 39.10 5.74 -13.73
N ILE A 270 38.98 4.45 -13.42
CA ILE A 270 40.07 3.66 -12.82
C ILE A 270 41.29 3.62 -13.76
N ALA A 271 41.07 3.38 -15.05
CA ALA A 271 42.13 3.42 -16.06
C ALA A 271 42.86 4.78 -16.06
N LYS A 272 42.10 5.89 -16.08
CA LYS A 272 42.65 7.24 -15.99
C LYS A 272 43.42 7.50 -14.70
N PHE A 273 42.98 6.94 -13.58
CA PHE A 273 43.67 7.07 -12.30
C PHE A 273 45.04 6.38 -12.33
N TYR A 274 45.12 5.15 -12.82
CA TYR A 274 46.41 4.44 -12.99
C TYR A 274 47.32 5.13 -14.02
N GLN A 275 46.75 5.65 -15.11
CA GLN A 275 47.50 6.40 -16.11
C GLN A 275 48.15 7.66 -15.51
N LYS A 276 47.41 8.41 -14.67
CA LYS A 276 47.96 9.57 -13.94
C LYS A 276 49.10 9.21 -13.00
N GLN A 277 49.08 8.01 -12.43
CA GLN A 277 50.16 7.48 -11.59
C GLN A 277 51.34 6.90 -12.39
N LYS A 278 51.32 7.00 -13.73
CA LYS A 278 52.31 6.40 -14.64
C LYS A 278 52.34 4.87 -14.60
N ALA A 279 51.34 4.23 -14.00
CA ALA A 279 51.14 2.80 -14.01
C ALA A 279 50.47 2.36 -15.34
N ASN A 280 51.18 2.53 -16.45
CA ASN A 280 50.62 2.40 -17.79
C ASN A 280 50.11 0.99 -18.10
N GLU A 281 50.78 -0.07 -17.64
CA GLU A 281 50.32 -1.44 -17.87
C GLU A 281 48.99 -1.72 -17.15
N ALA A 282 48.82 -1.22 -15.91
CA ALA A 282 47.55 -1.32 -15.20
C ALA A 282 46.45 -0.52 -15.89
N ALA A 283 46.74 0.70 -16.34
CA ALA A 283 45.77 1.52 -17.08
C ALA A 283 45.27 0.84 -18.36
N LYS A 284 46.16 0.17 -19.10
CA LYS A 284 45.80 -0.57 -20.32
C LYS A 284 44.80 -1.69 -20.05
N ILE A 285 44.97 -2.44 -18.96
CA ILE A 285 44.06 -3.53 -18.58
C ILE A 285 42.63 -3.00 -18.46
N TYR A 286 42.44 -1.91 -17.73
CA TYR A 286 41.11 -1.31 -17.54
C TYR A 286 40.55 -0.70 -18.83
N TYR A 287 41.36 -0.03 -19.65
CA TYR A 287 40.89 0.45 -20.95
C TYR A 287 40.46 -0.71 -21.86
N GLN A 288 41.22 -1.80 -21.90
CA GLN A 288 40.90 -2.98 -22.71
C GLN A 288 39.60 -3.65 -22.22
N ASP A 289 39.42 -3.78 -20.91
CA ASP A 289 38.17 -4.28 -20.31
C ASP A 289 36.95 -3.44 -20.73
N VAL A 290 37.08 -2.11 -20.74
CA VAL A 290 36.01 -1.22 -21.25
C VAL A 290 35.70 -1.48 -22.74
N ILE A 291 36.73 -1.72 -23.55
CA ILE A 291 36.58 -1.95 -24.99
C ILE A 291 35.90 -3.30 -25.27
N ASP A 292 36.33 -4.35 -24.57
CA ASP A 292 35.91 -5.72 -24.82
C ASP A 292 34.49 -5.96 -24.30
N ASN A 293 34.18 -5.46 -23.11
CA ASN A 293 32.94 -5.78 -22.39
C ASN A 293 31.85 -4.70 -22.50
N TYR A 294 32.18 -3.50 -22.96
CA TYR A 294 31.25 -2.36 -23.02
C TYR A 294 31.32 -1.63 -24.37
N SER A 295 31.54 -2.39 -25.45
CA SER A 295 31.75 -1.89 -26.82
C SER A 295 30.66 -0.95 -27.35
N GLN A 296 29.43 -1.06 -26.85
CA GLN A 296 28.28 -0.24 -27.22
C GLN A 296 28.25 1.14 -26.52
N THR A 297 29.09 1.35 -25.50
CA THR A 297 29.12 2.59 -24.72
C THR A 297 30.08 3.61 -25.34
N LYS A 298 29.84 4.90 -25.08
CA LYS A 298 30.78 5.98 -25.47
C LYS A 298 32.17 5.81 -24.85
N TRP A 299 32.24 5.16 -23.68
CA TRP A 299 33.48 4.93 -22.94
C TRP A 299 34.42 3.96 -23.64
N ALA A 300 33.90 3.00 -24.39
CA ALA A 300 34.72 2.12 -25.22
C ALA A 300 35.47 2.88 -26.31
N GLN A 301 34.82 3.84 -26.96
CA GLN A 301 35.50 4.68 -27.95
C GLN A 301 36.58 5.55 -27.28
N MET A 302 36.25 6.19 -26.15
CA MET A 302 37.23 6.98 -25.39
C MET A 302 38.41 6.15 -24.90
N ALA A 303 38.18 4.89 -24.51
CA ALA A 303 39.23 3.95 -24.09
C ALA A 303 40.16 3.58 -25.26
N LYS A 304 39.61 3.34 -26.46
CA LYS A 304 40.40 3.10 -27.69
C LYS A 304 41.32 4.28 -27.98
N ASP A 305 40.78 5.49 -27.95
CA ASP A 305 41.53 6.72 -28.23
C ASP A 305 42.65 6.91 -27.18
N ALA A 306 42.36 6.64 -25.91
CA ALA A 306 43.34 6.73 -24.82
C ALA A 306 44.49 5.72 -24.98
N LEU A 307 44.21 4.48 -25.37
CA LEU A 307 45.24 3.45 -25.64
C LEU A 307 46.15 3.86 -26.80
N GLN A 308 45.57 4.32 -27.91
CA GLN A 308 46.34 4.74 -29.08
C GLN A 308 47.29 5.93 -28.75
N LEU A 309 46.82 6.88 -27.93
CA LEU A 309 47.65 7.98 -27.45
C LEU A 309 48.78 7.53 -26.51
N MET A 310 48.61 6.42 -25.78
CA MET A 310 49.65 5.87 -24.91
C MET A 310 50.73 5.11 -25.70
N GLU A 311 50.37 4.49 -26.81
CA GLU A 311 51.31 3.77 -27.67
C GLU A 311 52.19 4.71 -28.50
N THR A 312 51.62 5.83 -28.95
CA THR A 312 52.31 6.86 -29.76
C THR A 312 53.26 7.77 -28.95
N LYS A 313 53.16 7.75 -27.62
CA LYS A 313 54.01 8.54 -26.69
C LYS A 313 55.17 7.75 -26.06
N LYS A 314 55.41 6.52 -26.51
CA LYS A 314 56.62 5.75 -26.18
C LYS A 314 57.84 6.30 -26.93
#